data_AF-A0AAI9HNC9-F1
#
_entry.id   AF-A0AAI9HNC9-F1
#
_cell.length_a   1.000
_cell.length_b   1.000
_cell.length_c   1.000
_cell.angle_alpha   90.00
_cell.angle_beta   90.00
_cell.angle_gamma   90.00
#
_symmetry.space_group_name_H-M   'P 1'
#
loop_
_entity.id
_entity.type
_entity.pdbx_description
1 polymer ?
#
loop_
_entity_poly.entity_id
_entity_poly.type
_entity_poly.pdbx_seq_one_letter_code
_entity_poly.pdbx_strand_id
1 'polypeptide(L)'
;MKKILLAGMIAVCSASAYAVPDTWSMGTAQGFTEYSISNGAGNAVIIACNEGAGEGYDNSVSVYSNDQSLDGDISFLIDDEAYYIPENTTTRSGANAWVSFTSAITRASEFEVYVNNKPAGKFKPRAKNSRKIFSDFECAPVE
;
A
#
# COMPACT_ATOMS: atom_id res chain seq x y z
N MET A 1 -11.29 -37.06 10.15
CA MET A 1 -10.68 -37.38 8.84
C MET A 1 -9.63 -36.34 8.52
N LYS A 2 -8.55 -36.76 7.87
CA LYS A 2 -7.22 -36.17 7.86
C LYS A 2 -7.04 -35.35 6.59
N LYS A 3 -6.64 -34.07 6.75
CA LYS A 3 -5.94 -33.18 5.80
C LYS A 3 -6.67 -32.87 4.48
N ILE A 4 -6.78 -31.58 4.13
CA ILE A 4 -5.97 -30.97 3.07
C ILE A 4 -5.70 -29.50 3.47
N LEU A 5 -4.45 -29.20 3.81
CA LEU A 5 -3.93 -27.83 3.84
C LEU A 5 -3.79 -27.41 2.38
N LEU A 6 -4.59 -26.45 1.90
CA LEU A 6 -4.25 -25.73 0.67
C LEU A 6 -3.22 -24.66 1.02
N ALA A 7 -1.96 -25.08 1.04
CA ALA A 7 -0.82 -24.19 0.90
C ALA A 7 -0.78 -23.69 -0.55
N GLY A 8 -1.54 -22.63 -0.84
CA GLY A 8 -1.48 -21.89 -2.09
C GLY A 8 -0.47 -20.75 -2.00
N MET A 9 0.80 -21.07 -1.71
CA MET A 9 1.87 -20.08 -1.79
C MET A 9 2.33 -20.03 -3.25
N ILE A 10 1.66 -19.20 -4.05
CA ILE A 10 2.20 -18.76 -5.33
C ILE A 10 2.96 -17.47 -5.03
N ALA A 11 4.24 -17.65 -4.71
CA ALA A 11 5.21 -16.57 -4.76
C ALA A 11 5.36 -16.14 -6.23
N VAL A 12 4.68 -15.06 -6.62
CA VAL A 12 5.04 -14.32 -7.83
C VAL A 12 6.29 -13.52 -7.49
N CYS A 13 7.46 -14.16 -7.63
CA CYS A 13 8.73 -13.43 -7.64
C CYS A 13 8.78 -12.58 -8.91
N SER A 14 8.50 -11.28 -8.83
CA SER A 14 8.92 -10.29 -9.84
C SER A 14 9.06 -8.87 -9.28
N ALA A 15 9.63 -8.67 -8.09
CA ALA A 15 9.83 -7.31 -7.57
C ALA A 15 11.26 -7.01 -7.13
N SER A 16 12.27 -7.65 -7.73
CA SER A 16 13.60 -7.03 -7.85
C SER A 16 13.77 -6.41 -9.24
N ALA A 17 12.71 -5.84 -9.80
CA ALA A 17 12.86 -4.85 -10.86
C ALA A 17 13.49 -3.61 -10.20
N TYR A 18 14.63 -3.18 -10.71
CA TYR A 18 15.40 -1.99 -10.33
C TYR A 18 14.52 -0.72 -10.31
N ALA A 19 13.63 -0.58 -9.33
CA ALA A 19 12.86 0.62 -9.14
C ALA A 19 13.80 1.67 -8.57
N VAL A 20 13.88 2.81 -9.26
CA VAL A 20 14.62 3.96 -8.77
C VAL A 20 14.05 4.33 -7.40
N PRO A 21 14.85 4.42 -6.33
CA PRO A 21 14.35 4.74 -5.01
C PRO A 21 13.46 5.97 -4.99
N ASP A 22 12.43 5.90 -4.15
CA ASP A 22 11.43 6.93 -3.90
C ASP A 22 10.65 7.37 -5.15
N THR A 23 10.44 6.42 -6.06
CA THR A 23 9.67 6.63 -7.30
C THR A 23 8.44 5.74 -7.26
N TRP A 24 7.27 6.36 -7.29
CA TRP A 24 6.01 5.67 -7.44
C TRP A 24 5.92 5.00 -8.81
N SER A 25 5.38 3.79 -8.81
CA SER A 25 4.99 3.03 -9.98
C SER A 25 3.52 2.63 -9.84
N MET A 26 2.86 2.41 -10.98
CA MET A 26 1.47 1.95 -11.03
C MET A 26 1.39 0.72 -11.93
N GLY A 27 0.65 -0.29 -11.49
CA GLY A 27 0.35 -1.49 -12.26
C GLY A 27 -1.08 -1.96 -12.00
N THR A 28 -1.53 -2.93 -12.79
CA THR A 28 -2.84 -3.56 -12.59
C THR A 28 -2.66 -5.07 -12.57
N ALA A 29 -3.19 -5.73 -11.56
CA ALA A 29 -3.11 -7.18 -11.42
C ALA A 29 -4.35 -7.73 -10.72
N GLN A 30 -4.94 -8.80 -11.28
CA GLN A 30 -5.99 -9.58 -10.63
C GLN A 30 -7.20 -8.76 -10.12
N GLY A 31 -7.58 -7.70 -10.84
CA GLY A 31 -8.68 -6.83 -10.46
C GLY A 31 -8.31 -5.72 -9.48
N PHE A 32 -7.01 -5.50 -9.22
CA PHE A 32 -6.52 -4.36 -8.46
C PHE A 32 -5.70 -3.41 -9.33
N THR A 33 -5.81 -2.11 -9.05
CA THR A 33 -4.78 -1.14 -9.39
C THR A 33 -3.82 -1.01 -8.21
N GLU A 34 -2.53 -1.17 -8.45
CA GLU A 34 -1.49 -1.16 -7.42
C GLU A 34 -0.55 0.02 -7.62
N TYR A 35 -0.34 0.80 -6.57
CA TYR A 35 0.63 1.88 -6.51
C TYR A 35 1.76 1.45 -5.57
N SER A 36 2.99 1.40 -6.09
CA SER A 36 4.14 0.89 -5.33
C SER A 36 5.29 1.88 -5.29
N ILE A 37 5.99 1.91 -4.16
CA ILE A 37 7.21 2.70 -3.95
C ILE A 37 8.18 1.89 -3.10
N SER A 38 9.46 1.95 -3.45
CA SER A 38 10.54 1.39 -2.64
C SER A 38 11.57 2.46 -2.29
N ASN A 39 12.30 2.25 -1.20
CA ASN A 39 13.42 3.11 -0.81
C ASN A 39 14.77 2.40 -1.01
N GLY A 40 15.87 3.15 -0.89
CA GLY A 40 17.22 2.61 -1.03
C GLY A 40 17.66 1.65 0.09
N ALA A 41 16.82 1.44 1.11
CA ALA A 41 17.08 0.55 2.23
C ALA A 41 16.33 -0.80 2.12
N GLY A 42 15.74 -1.10 0.96
CA GLY A 42 15.06 -2.37 0.71
C GLY A 42 13.63 -2.43 1.27
N ASN A 43 13.06 -1.30 1.71
CA ASN A 43 11.66 -1.25 2.15
C ASN A 43 10.75 -0.86 1.00
N ALA A 44 9.53 -1.39 0.99
CA ALA A 44 8.54 -1.06 -0.02
C ALA A 44 7.14 -0.95 0.58
N VAL A 45 6.30 -0.15 -0.08
CA VAL A 45 4.87 -0.02 0.19
C VAL A 45 4.12 -0.30 -1.10
N ILE A 46 3.02 -1.03 -0.99
CA ILE A 46 2.05 -1.23 -2.07
C ILE A 46 0.68 -0.79 -1.55
N ILE A 47 0.03 0.13 -2.26
CA ILE A 47 -1.38 0.49 -2.06
C ILE A 47 -2.16 -0.20 -3.17
N ALA A 48 -3.05 -1.12 -2.81
CA ALA A 48 -3.89 -1.86 -3.74
C ALA A 48 -5.33 -1.35 -3.65
N CYS A 49 -5.88 -0.96 -4.80
CA CYS A 49 -7.22 -0.43 -4.98
C CYS A 49 -8.06 -1.46 -5.71
N ASN A 50 -9.16 -1.90 -5.11
CA ASN A 50 -10.04 -2.89 -5.72
C ASN A 50 -10.83 -2.25 -6.88
N GLU A 51 -10.59 -2.72 -8.10
CA GLU A 51 -11.23 -2.29 -9.35
C GLU A 51 -12.01 -3.43 -10.02
N GLY A 52 -12.37 -4.47 -9.26
CA GLY A 52 -13.06 -5.66 -9.78
C GLY A 52 -12.42 -6.99 -9.39
N ALA A 53 -11.71 -7.05 -8.26
CA ALA A 53 -11.17 -8.29 -7.70
C ALA A 53 -12.26 -9.27 -7.22
N GLY A 54 -13.51 -8.79 -7.11
CA GLY A 54 -14.69 -9.56 -6.72
C GLY A 54 -15.20 -9.18 -5.34
N GLU A 55 -16.33 -9.79 -4.96
CA GLU A 55 -16.93 -9.60 -3.64
C GLU A 55 -16.01 -10.13 -2.53
N GLY A 56 -15.96 -9.42 -1.40
CA GLY A 56 -15.14 -9.80 -0.24
C GLY A 56 -13.68 -9.35 -0.29
N TYR A 57 -13.28 -8.65 -1.35
CA TYR A 57 -11.98 -7.98 -1.44
C TYR A 57 -12.14 -6.49 -1.17
N ASP A 58 -11.23 -5.91 -0.40
CA ASP A 58 -11.20 -4.49 -0.06
C ASP A 58 -9.91 -3.84 -0.58
N ASN A 59 -9.80 -2.53 -0.46
CA ASN A 59 -8.54 -1.83 -0.61
C ASN A 59 -7.57 -2.26 0.49
N SER A 60 -6.28 -2.27 0.19
CA SER A 60 -5.27 -2.67 1.17
C SER A 60 -3.95 -1.93 1.01
N VAL A 61 -3.16 -1.98 2.07
CA VAL A 61 -1.77 -1.54 2.08
C VAL A 61 -0.91 -2.71 2.53
N SER A 62 0.16 -2.98 1.77
CA SER A 62 1.19 -3.97 2.13
C SER A 62 2.53 -3.28 2.31
N VAL A 63 3.29 -3.71 3.32
CA VAL A 63 4.61 -3.17 3.63
C VAL A 63 5.63 -4.30 3.59
N TYR A 64 6.79 -4.05 3.00
CA TYR A 64 7.86 -5.03 2.85
C TYR A 64 9.18 -4.48 3.36
N SER A 65 10.04 -5.37 3.86
CA SER A 65 11.44 -5.10 4.17
C SER A 65 12.29 -6.24 3.60
N ASN A 66 13.21 -5.92 2.68
CA ASN A 66 14.06 -6.87 1.98
C ASN A 66 13.25 -8.04 1.37
N ASP A 67 12.21 -7.71 0.62
CA ASP A 67 11.27 -8.64 -0.02
C ASP A 67 10.43 -9.51 0.94
N GLN A 68 10.50 -9.26 2.24
CA GLN A 68 9.67 -9.94 3.25
C GLN A 68 8.46 -9.07 3.63
N SER A 69 7.26 -9.64 3.57
CA SER A 69 6.04 -9.00 4.06
C SER A 69 6.16 -8.72 5.55
N LEU A 70 5.74 -7.53 5.96
CA LEU A 70 5.59 -7.16 7.36
C LEU A 70 4.11 -7.17 7.73
N ASP A 71 3.72 -8.14 8.56
CA ASP A 71 2.33 -8.30 8.99
C ASP A 71 2.06 -7.52 10.28
N GLY A 72 0.87 -6.91 10.37
CA GLY A 72 0.38 -6.23 11.57
C GLY A 72 -0.29 -4.90 11.28
N ASP A 73 -0.47 -4.10 12.33
CA ASP A 73 -1.12 -2.79 12.23
C ASP A 73 -0.19 -1.81 11.51
N ILE A 74 -0.60 -1.35 10.33
CA ILE A 74 0.14 -0.40 9.52
C ILE A 74 -0.34 1.02 9.82
N SER A 75 0.60 1.93 10.03
CA SER A 75 0.32 3.36 10.09
C SER A 75 1.39 4.18 9.36
N PHE A 76 0.98 5.37 8.93
CA PHE A 76 1.82 6.32 8.24
C PHE A 76 1.95 7.60 9.06
N LEU A 77 3.14 8.17 9.11
CA LEU A 77 3.37 9.53 9.58
C LEU A 77 3.63 10.41 8.35
N ILE A 78 2.74 11.37 8.11
CA ILE A 78 2.79 12.29 6.96
C ILE A 78 2.58 13.69 7.51
N ASP A 79 3.52 14.60 7.28
CA ASP A 79 3.45 15.99 7.76
C ASP A 79 3.10 16.09 9.26
N ASP A 80 3.77 15.29 10.10
CA ASP A 80 3.56 15.15 11.56
C ASP A 80 2.16 14.64 11.98
N GLU A 81 1.34 14.16 11.05
CA GLU A 81 0.04 13.56 11.32
C GLU A 81 0.06 12.03 11.10
N ALA A 82 -0.59 11.30 12.00
CA ALA A 82 -0.69 9.85 11.94
C ALA A 82 -1.94 9.41 11.16
N TYR A 83 -1.75 8.53 10.17
CA TYR A 83 -2.80 7.93 9.36
C TYR A 83 -2.80 6.43 9.58
N TYR A 84 -3.92 5.89 10.06
CA TYR A 84 -4.08 4.46 10.34
C TYR A 84 -4.82 3.79 9.18
N ILE A 85 -4.32 2.63 8.77
CA ILE A 85 -4.99 1.83 7.74
C ILE A 85 -6.17 1.09 8.39
N PRO A 86 -7.41 1.29 7.92
CA PRO A 86 -8.56 0.59 8.49
C PRO A 86 -8.55 -0.88 8.09
N GLU A 87 -9.14 -1.74 8.92
CA GLU A 87 -9.32 -3.17 8.62
C GLU A 87 -10.19 -3.40 7.36
N ASN A 88 -11.15 -2.51 7.13
CA ASN A 88 -12.02 -2.49 5.95
C ASN A 88 -12.48 -1.05 5.66
N THR A 89 -12.84 -0.78 4.42
CA THR A 89 -13.36 0.51 3.96
C THR A 89 -14.88 0.55 3.86
N THR A 90 -15.57 -0.59 4.02
CA THR A 90 -17.04 -0.73 3.96
C THR A 90 -17.80 -0.09 5.13
N THR A 91 -17.12 0.17 6.26
CA THR A 91 -17.71 0.95 7.36
C THR A 91 -17.50 2.44 7.15
N ARG A 92 -18.42 3.28 7.66
CA ARG A 92 -18.28 4.74 7.58
C ARG A 92 -16.95 5.25 8.16
N SER A 93 -16.51 4.69 9.29
CA SER A 93 -15.22 5.05 9.90
C SER A 93 -14.04 4.60 9.04
N GLY A 94 -14.12 3.39 8.49
CA GLY A 94 -13.11 2.84 7.58
C GLY A 94 -12.97 3.66 6.31
N ALA A 95 -14.08 3.94 5.63
CA ALA A 95 -14.14 4.80 4.45
C ALA A 95 -13.50 6.18 4.72
N ASN A 96 -13.86 6.82 5.83
CA ASN A 96 -13.31 8.13 6.18
C ASN A 96 -11.80 8.09 6.46
N ALA A 97 -11.32 7.05 7.16
CA ALA A 97 -9.90 6.85 7.42
C ALA A 97 -9.13 6.63 6.10
N TRP A 98 -9.68 5.80 5.20
CA TRP A 98 -9.11 5.53 3.89
C TRP A 98 -9.01 6.77 3.01
N VAL A 99 -10.09 7.56 2.92
CA VAL A 99 -10.10 8.84 2.16
C VAL A 99 -9.09 9.83 2.73
N SER A 100 -8.98 9.90 4.06
CA SER A 100 -8.01 10.80 4.72
C SER A 100 -6.57 10.37 4.39
N PHE A 101 -6.26 9.08 4.53
CA PHE A 101 -4.95 8.51 4.20
C PHE A 101 -4.58 8.71 2.73
N THR A 102 -5.45 8.32 1.81
CA THR A 102 -5.18 8.41 0.37
C THR A 102 -5.03 9.86 -0.10
N SER A 103 -5.80 10.78 0.47
CA SER A 103 -5.62 12.22 0.25
C SER A 103 -4.23 12.68 0.69
N ALA A 104 -3.74 12.27 1.86
CA ALA A 104 -2.43 12.68 2.36
C ALA A 104 -1.27 12.06 1.57
N ILE A 105 -1.27 10.73 1.38
CA ILE A 105 -0.14 10.00 0.77
C ILE A 105 0.13 10.38 -0.69
N THR A 106 -0.92 10.71 -1.46
CA THR A 106 -0.79 11.13 -2.87
C THR A 106 -0.07 12.47 -3.03
N ARG A 107 -0.01 13.29 -1.97
CA ARG A 107 0.65 14.61 -1.95
C ARG A 107 1.91 14.66 -1.09
N ALA A 108 2.21 13.60 -0.33
CA ALA A 108 3.32 13.55 0.61
C ALA A 108 4.68 13.82 -0.07
N SER A 109 5.44 14.77 0.46
CA SER A 109 6.85 14.99 0.08
C SER A 109 7.82 14.08 0.84
N GLU A 110 7.40 13.59 1.99
CA GLU A 110 8.07 12.61 2.83
C GLU A 110 7.00 11.86 3.62
N PHE A 111 7.23 10.58 3.92
CA PHE A 111 6.43 9.85 4.90
C PHE A 111 7.24 8.76 5.56
N GLU A 112 6.81 8.38 6.77
CA GLU A 112 7.34 7.24 7.51
C GLU A 112 6.24 6.20 7.67
N VAL A 113 6.65 4.93 7.67
CA VAL A 113 5.75 3.79 7.80
C VAL A 113 6.09 3.07 9.08
N TYR A 114 5.06 2.65 9.81
CA TYR A 114 5.18 1.87 11.02
C TYR A 114 4.36 0.60 10.89
N VAL A 115 4.88 -0.50 11.43
CA VAL A 115 4.16 -1.76 11.60
C VAL A 115 4.22 -2.12 13.08
N ASN A 116 3.05 -2.30 13.71
CA ASN A 116 2.94 -2.55 15.16
C ASN A 116 3.71 -1.51 15.99
N ASN A 117 3.57 -0.22 15.63
CA ASN A 117 4.26 0.93 16.25
C ASN A 117 5.79 0.90 16.17
N LYS A 118 6.38 0.11 15.26
CA LYS A 118 7.83 0.08 15.02
C LYS A 118 8.14 0.67 13.64
N PRO A 119 9.22 1.46 13.49
CA PRO A 119 9.62 1.98 12.19
C PRO A 119 9.83 0.85 11.17
N ALA A 120 9.19 0.98 10.01
CA ALA A 120 9.21 0.02 8.91
C ALA A 120 9.72 0.63 7.59
N GLY A 121 9.90 1.95 7.53
CA GLY A 121 10.53 2.61 6.39
C GLY A 121 10.33 4.12 6.40
N LYS A 122 11.19 4.81 5.68
CA LYS A 122 11.09 6.25 5.40
C LYS A 122 11.25 6.47 3.91
N PHE A 123 10.40 7.32 3.34
CA PHE A 123 10.28 7.51 1.90
C PHE A 123 10.25 9.00 1.57
N LYS A 124 10.85 9.39 0.45
CA LYS A 124 10.91 10.78 -0.04
C LYS A 124 10.44 10.88 -1.49
N PRO A 125 9.12 10.73 -1.76
CA PRO A 125 8.60 10.64 -3.10
C PRO A 125 9.04 11.78 -4.02
N ARG A 126 9.37 11.45 -5.27
CA ARG A 126 9.74 12.44 -6.28
C ARG A 126 8.50 13.20 -6.75
N ALA A 127 8.37 14.46 -6.35
CA ALA A 127 7.19 15.29 -6.63
C ALA A 127 6.68 15.28 -8.09
N LYS A 128 7.57 15.30 -9.10
CA LYS A 128 7.16 15.21 -10.52
C LYS A 128 6.56 13.85 -10.88
N ASN A 129 7.10 12.78 -10.31
CA ASN A 129 6.61 11.42 -10.51
C ASN A 129 5.32 11.20 -9.71
N SER A 130 5.23 11.62 -8.43
CA SER A 130 3.99 11.52 -7.65
C SER A 130 2.83 12.19 -8.37
N ARG A 131 3.01 13.42 -8.87
CA ARG A 131 1.97 14.12 -9.65
C ARG A 131 1.56 13.39 -10.93
N LYS A 132 2.49 12.67 -11.57
CA LYS A 132 2.19 11.92 -12.80
C LYS A 132 1.44 10.63 -12.48
N ILE A 133 1.85 9.92 -11.42
CA ILE A 133 1.24 8.64 -11.04
C ILE A 133 -0.15 8.86 -10.46
N PHE A 134 -0.34 9.93 -9.70
CA PHE A 134 -1.61 10.23 -9.02
C PHE A 134 -2.46 11.28 -9.74
N SER A 135 -2.23 11.57 -11.04
CA SER A 135 -3.04 12.54 -11.79
C SER A 135 -4.50 12.11 -11.90
N ASP A 136 -4.71 10.81 -12.06
CA ASP A 136 -6.00 10.16 -12.24
C ASP A 136 -6.17 9.07 -11.17
N PHE A 137 -5.75 9.38 -9.93
CA PHE A 137 -5.80 8.43 -8.83
C PHE A 137 -7.25 8.11 -8.47
N GLU A 138 -7.64 6.86 -8.68
CA GLU A 138 -8.90 6.29 -8.26
C GLU A 138 -8.62 5.13 -7.29
N CYS A 139 -9.22 5.23 -6.10
CA CYS A 139 -9.08 4.27 -5.02
C CYS A 139 -10.16 4.51 -3.97
N ALA A 140 -11.40 4.59 -4.41
CA ALA A 140 -12.54 4.87 -3.54
C ALA A 140 -12.73 3.72 -2.53
N PRO A 141 -13.27 4.00 -1.33
CA PRO A 141 -13.77 2.96 -0.43
C PRO A 141 -14.71 1.99 -1.17
N VAL A 142 -14.63 0.71 -0.85
CA VAL A 142 -15.58 -0.29 -1.33
C VAL A 142 -16.92 -0.09 -0.62
N GLU A 143 -18.00 -0.02 -1.39
CA GLU A 143 -19.38 0.10 -0.87
C GLU A 143 -20.00 -1.24 -0.47
#